data_AF-A0A830CEN8-F1
#
_entry.id   AF-A0A830CEN8-F1
#
_cell.length_a   1.000
_cell.length_b   1.000
_cell.length_c   1.000
_cell.angle_alpha   90.00
_cell.angle_beta   90.00
_cell.angle_gamma   90.00
#
_symmetry.space_group_name_H-M   'P 1'
#
loop_
_entity.id
_entity.type
_entity.pdbx_description
1 polymer ?
#
loop_
_entity_poly.entity_id
_entity_poly.type
_entity_poly.pdbx_seq_one_letter_code
_entity_poly.pdbx_strand_id
1 'polypeptide(L)'
;MLGVQPRSFGFAGTKDKRAVTTQRVTVFKQRASKLAALNERLIGIKVGNFCYVNEGLVLGQLQGNRFTITLRSIVAETGDIVRASVTALEKKGFINYFGLQRFGSSSIATHLIGAALLRGEWKAAVSMILDPREGEKDVTKKIREYYKESGDIEGTLRQLPRYMVAERAILHCLQKFPGNYLQALSAIPRTLRMMFVHSYQSYLWNHAASVRIQNYGFDQVVLGDLVRCKEQESQKEMTSSHSTCEDGIDNNDTLVDCHLDEISITDLSEAKNMSVKVISDEDIVAEKYTIDDIVLPLPGSRITYPLNDIGKIYHDLAKKDGISLTDSAHNSKEFSLTNMTGAYRQVFQKPKDFEWELLNYVDTNIPLAETDWDVISKSGTSSTSVRPSDEREQIKSDREEDKTQTDESIAAASKTQMALKMSFTLPSSCYATMAIRELLKTSTSVCCVPQGIKLISMRRIIGGEKKNSLVDENTWPKVTWKTTAILTIMITIAAAAMAATSPPPPLISS
;
A
#
# COMPACT_ATOMS: atom_id res chain seq x y z
N MET A 1 -17.96 -6.26 17.28
CA MET A 1 -17.33 -6.93 18.45
C MET A 1 -17.12 -6.02 19.65
N LEU A 2 -16.66 -4.77 19.49
CA LEU A 2 -16.37 -3.88 20.62
C LEU A 2 -17.50 -2.91 21.01
N GLY A 3 -18.52 -2.75 20.16
CA GLY A 3 -19.63 -1.81 20.38
C GLY A 3 -19.24 -0.34 20.16
N VAL A 4 -18.15 -0.08 19.43
CA VAL A 4 -17.67 1.28 19.13
C VAL A 4 -17.80 1.59 17.65
N GLN A 5 -17.87 2.88 17.33
CA GLN A 5 -17.91 3.36 15.96
C GLN A 5 -16.52 3.24 15.30
N PRO A 6 -16.43 2.97 13.99
CA PRO A 6 -15.16 2.89 13.27
C PRO A 6 -14.29 4.15 13.43
N ARG A 7 -14.89 5.34 13.50
CA ARG A 7 -14.17 6.62 13.74
C ARG A 7 -13.42 6.68 15.07
N SER A 8 -13.73 5.79 16.01
CA SER A 8 -12.99 5.68 17.27
C SER A 8 -11.63 5.00 17.10
N PHE A 9 -11.36 4.42 15.94
CA PHE A 9 -10.05 3.89 15.57
C PHE A 9 -9.25 4.91 14.77
N GLY A 10 -7.96 5.02 15.09
CA GLY A 10 -6.99 5.82 14.35
C GLY A 10 -5.81 4.94 13.93
N PHE A 11 -5.27 5.20 12.73
CA PHE A 11 -4.12 4.48 12.20
C PHE A 11 -3.33 5.42 11.28
N ALA A 12 -2.04 5.13 11.09
CA ALA A 12 -1.15 6.02 10.34
C ALA A 12 -1.21 5.82 8.81
N GLY A 13 -1.66 4.65 8.34
CA GLY A 13 -1.84 4.35 6.93
C GLY A 13 -2.32 2.91 6.75
N THR A 14 -2.88 2.61 5.57
CA THR A 14 -3.31 1.25 5.22
C THR A 14 -2.10 0.36 4.87
N LYS A 15 -2.30 -0.97 4.91
CA LYS A 15 -1.31 -1.98 4.52
C LYS A 15 -1.91 -2.89 3.46
N ASP A 16 -1.04 -3.58 2.72
CA ASP A 16 -1.46 -4.49 1.67
C ASP A 16 -2.25 -5.65 2.25
N LYS A 17 -3.37 -5.99 1.60
CA LYS A 17 -4.23 -7.10 2.02
C LYS A 17 -3.57 -8.45 1.78
N ARG A 18 -2.85 -8.59 0.66
CA ARG A 18 -2.16 -9.85 0.30
C ARG A 18 -0.76 -9.88 0.89
N ALA A 19 -0.67 -9.77 2.21
CA ALA A 19 0.57 -9.81 2.97
C ALA A 19 0.30 -10.18 4.43
N VAL A 20 1.36 -10.54 5.16
CA VAL A 20 1.34 -10.48 6.63
C VAL A 20 1.81 -9.10 7.04
N THR A 21 1.02 -8.38 7.83
CA THR A 21 1.28 -6.96 8.13
C THR A 21 1.17 -6.70 9.62
N THR A 22 2.07 -5.86 10.13
CA THR A 22 2.05 -5.41 11.51
C THR A 22 1.97 -3.89 11.55
N GLN A 23 0.94 -3.35 12.21
CA GLN A 23 0.76 -1.90 12.34
C GLN A 23 0.26 -1.47 13.71
N ARG A 24 0.55 -0.22 14.09
CA ARG A 24 -0.02 0.40 15.28
C ARG A 24 -1.38 1.02 14.96
N VAL A 25 -2.32 0.87 15.88
CA VAL A 25 -3.69 1.39 15.81
C VAL A 25 -4.05 1.98 17.18
N THR A 26 -4.68 3.14 17.21
CA THR A 26 -5.27 3.71 18.42
C THR A 26 -6.76 3.43 18.47
N VAL A 27 -7.29 3.20 19.66
CA VAL A 27 -8.73 3.12 19.90
C VAL A 27 -9.12 3.93 21.13
N PHE A 28 -10.11 4.81 20.97
CA PHE A 28 -10.54 5.72 22.03
C PHE A 28 -11.26 4.97 23.16
N LYS A 29 -10.84 5.22 24.42
CA LYS A 29 -11.47 4.72 25.65
C LYS A 29 -11.77 3.21 25.69
N GLN A 30 -10.83 2.38 25.26
CA GLN A 30 -10.91 0.92 25.45
C GLN A 30 -9.82 0.41 26.39
N ARG A 31 -10.17 -0.63 27.17
CA ARG A 31 -9.22 -1.31 28.07
C ARG A 31 -8.41 -2.35 27.29
N ALA A 32 -7.12 -2.45 27.59
CA ALA A 32 -6.22 -3.44 27.00
C ALA A 32 -6.74 -4.88 27.17
N SER A 33 -7.26 -5.26 28.34
CA SER A 33 -7.80 -6.59 28.61
C SER A 33 -8.97 -6.98 27.68
N LYS A 34 -9.87 -6.03 27.39
CA LYS A 34 -11.00 -6.24 26.47
C LYS A 34 -10.51 -6.46 25.03
N LEU A 35 -9.44 -5.79 24.64
CA LEU A 35 -8.83 -5.99 23.32
C LEU A 35 -8.08 -7.32 23.26
N ALA A 36 -7.30 -7.67 24.28
CA ALA A 36 -6.58 -8.94 24.36
C ALA A 36 -7.51 -10.15 24.26
N ALA A 37 -8.67 -10.11 24.92
CA ALA A 37 -9.69 -11.15 24.85
C ALA A 37 -10.27 -11.37 23.43
N LEU A 38 -10.11 -10.42 22.51
CA LEU A 38 -10.53 -10.62 21.12
C LEU A 38 -9.64 -11.61 20.37
N ASN A 39 -8.40 -11.85 20.81
CA ASN A 39 -7.47 -12.75 20.12
C ASN A 39 -7.99 -14.20 19.98
N GLU A 40 -8.89 -14.63 20.86
CA GLU A 40 -9.53 -15.95 20.81
C GLU A 40 -10.61 -16.02 19.72
N ARG A 41 -11.20 -14.88 19.36
CA ARG A 41 -12.33 -14.79 18.41
C ARG A 41 -11.92 -14.26 17.03
N LEU A 42 -10.77 -13.60 16.95
CA LEU A 42 -10.24 -13.02 15.71
C LEU A 42 -9.50 -14.10 14.91
N ILE A 43 -9.92 -14.27 13.65
CA ILE A 43 -9.30 -15.18 12.70
C ILE A 43 -8.39 -14.36 11.79
N GLY A 44 -7.12 -14.75 11.69
CA GLY A 44 -6.13 -14.06 10.86
C GLY A 44 -5.75 -12.66 11.35
N ILE A 45 -6.17 -12.28 12.56
CA ILE A 45 -5.81 -11.01 13.19
C ILE A 45 -5.42 -11.30 14.64
N LYS A 46 -4.30 -10.71 15.08
CA LYS A 46 -3.84 -10.72 16.47
C LYS A 46 -3.56 -9.30 16.94
N VAL A 47 -3.82 -9.06 18.21
CA VAL A 47 -3.73 -7.75 18.84
C VAL A 47 -2.88 -7.86 20.11
N GLY A 48 -1.81 -7.08 20.21
CA GLY A 48 -0.89 -7.08 21.36
C GLY A 48 -0.12 -5.75 21.54
N ASN A 49 0.88 -5.75 22.42
CA ASN A 49 1.74 -4.59 22.70
C ASN A 49 0.93 -3.32 23.04
N PHE A 50 0.06 -3.45 24.04
CA PHE A 50 -0.83 -2.37 24.46
C PHE A 50 -0.07 -1.28 25.23
N CYS A 51 -0.38 -0.02 24.97
CA CYS A 51 0.00 1.11 25.83
C CYS A 51 -1.07 2.20 25.78
N TYR A 52 -1.22 3.00 26.83
CA TYR A 52 -2.13 4.14 26.82
C TYR A 52 -1.40 5.41 26.38
N VAL A 53 -2.06 6.22 25.56
CA VAL A 53 -1.56 7.49 25.03
C VAL A 53 -2.61 8.57 25.09
N ASN A 54 -2.14 9.81 25.00
CA ASN A 54 -3.00 10.99 25.03
C ASN A 54 -3.61 11.28 23.66
N GLU A 55 -2.87 11.01 22.57
CA GLU A 55 -3.28 11.37 21.21
C GLU A 55 -3.54 10.14 20.33
N GLY A 56 -4.56 10.23 19.49
CA GLY A 56 -4.87 9.22 18.48
C GLY A 56 -3.88 9.25 17.32
N LEU A 57 -3.64 8.10 16.70
CA LEU A 57 -2.89 8.03 15.45
C LEU A 57 -3.70 8.63 14.32
N VAL A 58 -3.05 9.49 13.54
CA VAL A 58 -3.62 10.14 12.35
C VAL A 58 -2.88 9.64 11.11
N LEU A 59 -3.58 9.61 9.98
CA LEU A 59 -3.00 9.29 8.68
C LEU A 59 -1.77 10.16 8.39
N GLY A 60 -0.71 9.55 7.86
CA GLY A 60 0.56 10.22 7.55
C GLY A 60 1.57 10.25 8.69
N GLN A 61 1.23 9.83 9.92
CA GLN A 61 2.17 9.79 11.05
C GLN A 61 3.13 8.57 11.04
N LEU A 62 3.35 7.92 9.89
CA LEU A 62 4.37 6.88 9.73
C LEU A 62 5.56 7.45 8.97
N GLN A 63 6.77 7.02 9.33
CA GLN A 63 7.97 7.39 8.58
C GLN A 63 8.21 6.47 7.36
N GLY A 64 7.63 5.27 7.38
CA GLY A 64 7.85 4.27 6.35
C GLY A 64 7.44 2.86 6.77
N ASN A 65 7.77 1.91 5.92
CA ASN A 65 7.50 0.48 6.10
C ASN A 65 8.79 -0.32 5.82
N ARG A 66 9.10 -1.26 6.70
CA ARG A 66 10.09 -2.31 6.49
C ARG A 66 9.40 -3.50 5.86
N PHE A 67 9.91 -3.96 4.74
CA PHE A 67 9.41 -5.09 3.99
C PHE A 67 10.35 -6.27 4.18
N THR A 68 9.79 -7.47 4.27
CA THR A 68 10.50 -8.73 4.05
C THR A 68 9.77 -9.47 2.93
N ILE A 69 10.48 -9.65 1.81
CA ILE A 69 9.92 -10.14 0.55
C ILE A 69 10.72 -11.36 0.13
N THR A 70 10.02 -12.44 -0.25
CA THR A 70 10.66 -13.61 -0.83
C THR A 70 10.20 -13.79 -2.27
N LEU A 71 11.13 -13.61 -3.20
CA LEU A 71 10.95 -13.94 -4.60
C LEU A 71 11.27 -15.41 -4.80
N ARG A 72 10.27 -16.20 -5.18
CA ARG A 72 10.39 -17.64 -5.43
C ARG A 72 10.68 -17.95 -6.88
N SER A 73 11.21 -19.15 -7.12
CA SER A 73 11.46 -19.71 -8.45
C SER A 73 12.27 -18.78 -9.34
N ILE A 74 13.36 -18.23 -8.81
CA ILE A 74 14.21 -17.30 -9.56
C ILE A 74 14.98 -18.08 -10.61
N VAL A 75 14.92 -17.58 -11.84
CA VAL A 75 15.68 -18.07 -12.97
C VAL A 75 16.81 -17.08 -13.23
N ALA A 76 18.03 -17.48 -12.93
CA ALA A 76 19.23 -16.72 -13.25
C ALA A 76 20.29 -17.67 -13.78
N GLU A 77 21.02 -17.25 -14.82
CA GLU A 77 22.11 -18.04 -15.41
C GLU A 77 23.22 -18.31 -14.38
N THR A 78 23.50 -17.33 -13.53
CA THR A 78 24.45 -17.43 -12.43
C THR A 78 23.95 -16.69 -11.19
N GLY A 79 24.35 -17.16 -10.00
CA GLY A 79 24.07 -16.46 -8.74
C GLY A 79 24.70 -15.07 -8.66
N ASP A 80 25.74 -14.80 -9.46
CA ASP A 80 26.43 -13.52 -9.48
C ASP A 80 25.60 -12.42 -10.15
N ILE A 81 24.78 -12.76 -11.15
CA ILE A 81 23.81 -11.81 -11.73
C ILE A 81 22.81 -11.34 -10.68
N VAL A 82 22.32 -12.26 -9.83
CA VAL A 82 21.40 -11.92 -8.75
C VAL A 82 22.09 -11.00 -7.75
N ARG A 83 23.32 -11.33 -7.34
CA ARG A 83 24.15 -10.46 -6.49
C ARG A 83 24.30 -9.05 -7.06
N ALA A 84 24.73 -8.95 -8.31
CA ALA A 84 24.96 -7.66 -8.97
C ALA A 84 23.68 -6.82 -9.05
N SER A 85 22.55 -7.45 -9.37
CA SER A 85 21.24 -6.79 -9.45
C SER A 85 20.78 -6.26 -8.09
N VAL A 86 20.97 -7.06 -7.04
CA VAL A 86 20.60 -6.67 -5.67
C VAL A 86 21.51 -5.55 -5.16
N THR A 87 22.83 -5.65 -5.38
CA THR A 87 23.78 -4.58 -5.02
C THR A 87 23.50 -3.29 -5.81
N ALA A 88 23.06 -3.40 -7.06
CA ALA A 88 22.65 -2.23 -7.84
C ALA A 88 21.40 -1.56 -7.24
N LEU A 89 20.38 -2.33 -6.86
CA LEU A 89 19.18 -1.81 -6.20
C LEU A 89 19.51 -1.13 -4.85
N GLU A 90 20.40 -1.73 -4.07
CA GLU A 90 20.85 -1.18 -2.79
C GLU A 90 21.58 0.16 -2.98
N LYS A 91 22.54 0.23 -3.90
CA LYS A 91 23.40 1.41 -4.09
C LYS A 91 22.75 2.52 -4.90
N LYS A 92 22.07 2.16 -5.99
CA LYS A 92 21.48 3.11 -6.95
C LYS A 92 20.01 3.40 -6.63
N GLY A 93 19.32 2.51 -5.92
CA GLY A 93 17.90 2.66 -5.64
C GLY A 93 17.02 2.33 -6.84
N PHE A 94 15.84 2.93 -6.88
CA PHE A 94 14.84 2.74 -7.92
C PHE A 94 14.08 4.04 -8.17
N ILE A 95 13.37 4.09 -9.31
CA ILE A 95 12.51 5.21 -9.66
C ILE A 95 11.21 5.11 -8.86
N ASN A 96 10.86 6.17 -8.15
CA ASN A 96 9.76 6.20 -7.19
C ASN A 96 8.36 6.33 -7.85
N TYR A 97 8.10 5.52 -8.87
CA TYR A 97 6.82 5.48 -9.59
C TYR A 97 5.64 5.20 -8.66
N PHE A 98 4.47 5.73 -9.04
CA PHE A 98 3.20 5.20 -8.57
C PHE A 98 2.98 3.83 -9.22
N GLY A 99 2.84 2.80 -8.39
CA GLY A 99 2.60 1.43 -8.86
C GLY A 99 1.20 1.24 -9.44
N LEU A 100 0.98 0.09 -10.10
CA LEU A 100 -0.30 -0.23 -10.76
C LEU A 100 -1.49 -0.21 -9.79
N GLN A 101 -1.27 -0.53 -8.52
CA GLN A 101 -2.25 -0.42 -7.43
C GLN A 101 -2.89 0.98 -7.36
N ARG A 102 -2.15 2.05 -7.68
CA ARG A 102 -2.67 3.42 -7.69
C ARG A 102 -3.69 3.67 -8.79
N PHE A 103 -3.58 2.93 -9.90
CA PHE A 103 -4.43 3.08 -11.09
C PHE A 103 -5.55 2.04 -11.15
N GLY A 104 -5.69 1.22 -10.10
CA GLY A 104 -6.65 0.11 -10.05
C GLY A 104 -6.18 -1.11 -10.82
N SER A 105 -6.81 -2.26 -10.52
CA SER A 105 -6.56 -3.54 -11.22
C SER A 105 -7.63 -3.86 -12.28
N SER A 106 -8.59 -2.96 -12.50
CA SER A 106 -9.64 -3.12 -13.52
C SER A 106 -9.16 -2.71 -14.92
N SER A 107 -9.88 -3.14 -15.97
CA SER A 107 -9.58 -2.73 -17.35
C SER A 107 -9.66 -1.21 -17.56
N ILE A 108 -10.57 -0.53 -16.86
CA ILE A 108 -10.62 0.93 -16.83
C ILE A 108 -9.67 1.41 -15.74
N ALA A 109 -8.65 2.16 -16.16
CA ALA A 109 -7.69 2.74 -15.24
C ALA A 109 -8.29 3.95 -14.51
N THR A 110 -8.05 4.04 -13.21
CA THR A 110 -8.60 5.07 -12.31
C THR A 110 -8.31 6.50 -12.80
N HIS A 111 -7.16 6.72 -13.44
CA HIS A 111 -6.75 8.05 -13.92
C HIS A 111 -7.62 8.55 -15.08
N LEU A 112 -8.24 7.65 -15.86
CA LEU A 112 -9.16 8.03 -16.93
C LEU A 112 -10.47 8.58 -16.36
N ILE A 113 -10.96 7.98 -15.26
CA ILE A 113 -12.10 8.52 -14.51
C ILE A 113 -11.71 9.88 -13.93
N GLY A 114 -10.51 10.00 -13.37
CA GLY A 114 -9.95 11.28 -12.91
C GLY A 114 -9.95 12.35 -13.99
N ALA A 115 -9.49 12.02 -15.20
CA ALA A 115 -9.47 12.92 -16.34
C ALA A 115 -10.88 13.37 -16.76
N ALA A 116 -11.85 12.44 -16.80
CA ALA A 116 -13.24 12.77 -17.09
C ALA A 116 -13.85 13.72 -16.04
N LEU A 117 -13.52 13.51 -14.75
CA LEU A 117 -13.94 14.41 -13.67
C LEU A 117 -13.35 15.82 -13.84
N LEU A 118 -12.06 15.93 -14.14
CA LEU A 118 -11.37 17.22 -14.35
C LEU A 118 -11.93 18.00 -15.56
N ARG A 119 -12.43 17.29 -16.59
CA ARG A 119 -13.10 17.90 -17.76
C ARG A 119 -14.56 18.24 -17.51
N GLY A 120 -15.15 17.84 -16.38
CA GLY A 120 -16.58 18.02 -16.10
C GLY A 120 -17.50 17.07 -16.87
N GLU A 121 -16.98 15.95 -17.37
CA GLU A 121 -17.73 14.93 -18.11
C GLU A 121 -18.46 13.98 -17.14
N TRP A 122 -19.37 14.52 -16.32
CA TRP A 122 -20.01 13.81 -15.20
C TRP A 122 -20.69 12.51 -15.60
N LYS A 123 -21.45 12.54 -16.70
CA LYS A 123 -22.14 11.37 -17.23
C LYS A 123 -21.14 10.29 -17.66
N ALA A 124 -20.06 10.69 -18.34
CA ALA A 124 -19.02 9.76 -18.77
C ALA A 124 -18.31 9.13 -17.58
N ALA A 125 -17.98 9.91 -16.55
CA ALA A 125 -17.37 9.40 -15.32
C ALA A 125 -18.31 8.38 -14.60
N VAL A 126 -19.61 8.67 -14.51
CA VAL A 126 -20.60 7.73 -13.97
C VAL A 126 -20.67 6.44 -14.80
N SER A 127 -20.72 6.55 -16.14
CA SER A 127 -20.70 5.38 -17.03
C SER A 127 -19.41 4.56 -16.86
N MET A 128 -18.24 5.20 -16.79
CA MET A 128 -16.98 4.48 -16.52
C MET A 128 -17.00 3.74 -15.17
N ILE A 129 -17.72 4.27 -14.18
CA ILE A 129 -17.87 3.63 -12.86
C ILE A 129 -18.87 2.47 -12.90
N LEU A 130 -19.97 2.58 -13.64
CA LEU A 130 -21.09 1.61 -13.62
C LEU A 130 -21.03 0.55 -14.72
N ASP A 131 -20.52 0.87 -15.91
CA ASP A 131 -20.55 0.01 -17.09
C ASP A 131 -19.70 -1.27 -16.92
N PRO A 132 -20.07 -2.38 -17.58
CA PRO A 132 -19.31 -3.63 -17.58
C PRO A 132 -17.86 -3.44 -18.02
N ARG A 133 -16.94 -4.15 -17.35
CA ARG A 133 -15.51 -4.07 -17.63
C ARG A 133 -14.93 -5.43 -17.99
N GLU A 134 -13.84 -5.41 -18.74
CA GLU A 134 -13.09 -6.62 -19.08
C GLU A 134 -12.24 -7.08 -17.87
N GLY A 135 -12.11 -8.39 -17.69
CA GLY A 135 -11.33 -8.98 -16.59
C GLY A 135 -11.96 -8.87 -15.19
N GLU A 136 -13.19 -8.38 -15.06
CA GLU A 136 -13.96 -8.44 -13.81
C GLU A 136 -14.46 -9.86 -13.53
N LYS A 137 -14.77 -10.14 -12.26
CA LYS A 137 -15.42 -11.41 -11.86
C LYS A 137 -16.77 -11.54 -12.54
N ASP A 138 -17.12 -12.74 -13.00
CA ASP A 138 -18.37 -13.02 -13.72
C ASP A 138 -19.63 -12.51 -13.00
N VAL A 139 -19.68 -12.62 -11.68
CA VAL A 139 -20.81 -12.13 -10.86
C VAL A 139 -20.95 -10.61 -10.99
N THR A 140 -19.85 -9.88 -10.86
CA THR A 140 -19.82 -8.42 -10.98
C THR A 140 -20.21 -7.99 -12.39
N LYS A 141 -19.64 -8.65 -13.39
CA LYS A 141 -19.86 -8.34 -14.80
C LYS A 141 -21.36 -8.43 -15.15
N LYS A 142 -22.01 -9.53 -14.75
CA LYS A 142 -23.46 -9.75 -14.96
C LYS A 142 -24.34 -8.67 -14.32
N ILE A 143 -23.97 -8.19 -13.12
CA ILE A 143 -24.73 -7.13 -12.43
C ILE A 143 -24.65 -5.82 -13.22
N ARG A 144 -23.45 -5.48 -13.71
CA ARG A 144 -23.25 -4.27 -14.53
C ARG A 144 -23.94 -4.38 -15.90
N GLU A 145 -23.91 -5.57 -16.52
CA GLU A 145 -24.61 -5.85 -17.78
C GLU A 145 -26.12 -5.69 -17.60
N TYR A 146 -26.67 -6.29 -16.54
CA TYR A 146 -28.08 -6.12 -16.16
C TYR A 146 -28.46 -4.64 -15.97
N TYR A 147 -27.66 -3.85 -15.25
CA TYR A 147 -27.94 -2.43 -15.10
C TYR A 147 -27.89 -1.68 -16.44
N LYS A 148 -26.90 -1.98 -17.29
CA LYS A 148 -26.72 -1.32 -18.59
C LYS A 148 -27.86 -1.62 -19.57
N GLU A 149 -28.41 -2.83 -19.54
CA GLU A 149 -29.51 -3.24 -20.40
C GLU A 149 -30.88 -2.80 -19.88
N SER A 150 -31.12 -2.93 -18.57
CA SER A 150 -32.45 -2.68 -17.99
C SER A 150 -32.65 -1.25 -17.50
N GLY A 151 -31.60 -0.55 -17.08
CA GLY A 151 -31.70 0.70 -16.34
C GLY A 151 -32.35 0.56 -14.95
N ASP A 152 -32.64 -0.65 -14.47
CA ASP A 152 -33.32 -0.89 -13.20
C ASP A 152 -32.36 -0.67 -12.01
N ILE A 153 -32.50 0.49 -11.39
CA ILE A 153 -31.71 0.87 -10.20
C ILE A 153 -32.04 -0.03 -9.01
N GLU A 154 -33.31 -0.35 -8.78
CA GLU A 154 -33.75 -1.08 -7.58
C GLU A 154 -33.33 -2.55 -7.65
N GLY A 155 -33.55 -3.18 -8.81
CA GLY A 155 -33.07 -4.53 -9.10
C GLY A 155 -31.56 -4.66 -9.02
N THR A 156 -30.81 -3.64 -9.46
CA THR A 156 -29.34 -3.63 -9.38
C THR A 156 -28.87 -3.50 -7.94
N LEU A 157 -29.45 -2.58 -7.15
CA LEU A 157 -29.07 -2.35 -5.75
C LEU A 157 -29.24 -3.59 -4.85
N ARG A 158 -30.23 -4.44 -5.16
CA ARG A 158 -30.47 -5.74 -4.48
C ARG A 158 -29.37 -6.75 -4.76
N GLN A 159 -28.81 -6.76 -5.97
CA GLN A 159 -27.78 -7.71 -6.40
C GLN A 159 -26.36 -7.23 -6.08
N LEU A 160 -26.17 -5.92 -5.97
CA LEU A 160 -24.86 -5.31 -5.80
C LEU A 160 -24.17 -5.81 -4.51
N PRO A 161 -22.91 -6.27 -4.57
CA PRO A 161 -22.15 -6.63 -3.38
C PRO A 161 -21.94 -5.46 -2.42
N ARG A 162 -21.66 -5.76 -1.14
CA ARG A 162 -21.42 -4.72 -0.12
C ARG A 162 -20.15 -3.91 -0.36
N TYR A 163 -19.12 -4.52 -0.94
CA TYR A 163 -17.85 -3.85 -1.21
C TYR A 163 -17.93 -2.85 -2.38
N MET A 164 -19.03 -2.78 -3.13
CA MET A 164 -19.20 -1.84 -4.26
C MET A 164 -19.81 -0.51 -3.80
N VAL A 165 -19.02 0.26 -3.06
CA VAL A 165 -19.52 1.46 -2.37
C VAL A 165 -19.76 2.62 -3.33
N ALA A 166 -18.87 2.82 -4.30
CA ALA A 166 -19.02 3.90 -5.27
C ALA A 166 -20.27 3.69 -6.14
N GLU A 167 -20.45 2.49 -6.68
CA GLU A 167 -21.59 2.11 -7.50
C GLU A 167 -22.90 2.25 -6.70
N ARG A 168 -22.93 1.75 -5.46
CA ARG A 168 -24.11 1.87 -4.60
C ARG A 168 -24.49 3.33 -4.31
N ALA A 169 -23.51 4.17 -3.99
CA ALA A 169 -23.73 5.58 -3.69
C ALA A 169 -24.31 6.33 -4.91
N ILE A 170 -23.74 6.09 -6.09
CA ILE A 170 -24.23 6.67 -7.35
C ILE A 170 -25.67 6.22 -7.60
N LEU A 171 -25.96 4.92 -7.53
CA LEU A 171 -27.28 4.36 -7.81
C LEU A 171 -28.36 4.89 -6.85
N HIS A 172 -28.07 4.97 -5.54
CA HIS A 172 -29.00 5.57 -4.58
C HIS A 172 -29.28 7.06 -4.85
N CYS A 173 -28.26 7.80 -5.30
CA CYS A 173 -28.44 9.21 -5.65
C CYS A 173 -29.28 9.35 -6.93
N LEU A 174 -28.98 8.58 -7.98
CA LEU A 174 -29.72 8.59 -9.24
C LEU A 174 -31.18 8.13 -9.07
N GLN A 175 -31.48 7.28 -8.08
CA GLN A 175 -32.85 6.91 -7.72
C GLN A 175 -33.66 8.12 -7.24
N LYS A 176 -33.04 9.02 -6.47
CA LYS A 176 -33.69 10.21 -5.91
C LYS A 176 -33.68 11.40 -6.88
N PHE A 177 -32.60 11.55 -7.64
CA PHE A 177 -32.36 12.68 -8.54
C PHE A 177 -31.88 12.18 -9.92
N PRO A 178 -32.80 11.67 -10.77
CA PRO A 178 -32.45 11.20 -12.10
C PRO A 178 -31.78 12.29 -12.95
N GLY A 179 -30.70 11.95 -13.64
CA GLY A 179 -29.95 12.87 -14.51
C GLY A 179 -28.97 13.81 -13.81
N ASN A 180 -28.99 13.89 -12.46
CA ASN A 180 -28.02 14.71 -11.72
C ASN A 180 -26.72 13.94 -11.43
N TYR A 181 -25.89 13.76 -12.45
CA TYR A 181 -24.65 12.99 -12.36
C TYR A 181 -23.60 13.61 -11.43
N LEU A 182 -23.52 14.95 -11.37
CA LEU A 182 -22.60 15.63 -10.46
C LEU A 182 -22.94 15.31 -9.00
N GLN A 183 -24.21 15.39 -8.62
CA GLN A 183 -24.66 15.03 -7.28
C GLN A 183 -24.45 13.54 -6.98
N ALA A 184 -24.65 12.67 -7.98
CA ALA A 184 -24.41 11.24 -7.85
C ALA A 184 -22.94 10.89 -7.61
N LEU A 185 -22.03 11.58 -8.32
CA LEU A 185 -20.61 11.50 -8.03
C LEU A 185 -20.32 12.06 -6.63
N SER A 186 -20.89 13.21 -6.27
CA SER A 186 -20.69 13.79 -4.95
C SER A 186 -21.20 12.93 -3.78
N ALA A 187 -22.13 12.00 -4.02
CA ALA A 187 -22.59 11.05 -3.01
C ALA A 187 -21.57 9.97 -2.63
N ILE A 188 -20.55 9.74 -3.47
CA ILE A 188 -19.46 8.81 -3.16
C ILE A 188 -18.62 9.39 -2.01
N PRO A 189 -18.18 8.58 -1.04
CA PRO A 189 -17.33 9.05 0.05
C PRO A 189 -16.11 9.83 -0.46
N ARG A 190 -15.85 11.01 0.13
CA ARG A 190 -14.84 11.98 -0.33
C ARG A 190 -13.48 11.32 -0.62
N THR A 191 -13.04 10.43 0.26
CA THR A 191 -11.83 9.61 0.08
C THR A 191 -11.83 8.93 -1.30
N LEU A 192 -12.79 8.06 -1.58
CA LEU A 192 -12.84 7.32 -2.84
C LEU A 192 -12.94 8.23 -4.07
N ARG A 193 -13.59 9.39 -3.97
CA ARG A 193 -13.64 10.32 -5.10
C ARG A 193 -12.33 11.02 -5.39
N MET A 194 -11.65 11.49 -4.33
CA MET A 194 -10.38 12.19 -4.47
C MET A 194 -9.31 11.28 -5.08
N MET A 195 -9.38 9.97 -4.83
CA MET A 195 -8.53 8.98 -5.48
C MET A 195 -8.54 9.09 -7.01
N PHE A 196 -9.68 9.36 -7.65
CA PHE A 196 -9.74 9.47 -9.11
C PHE A 196 -8.87 10.63 -9.60
N VAL A 197 -9.06 11.81 -9.01
CA VAL A 197 -8.29 13.01 -9.36
C VAL A 197 -6.80 12.82 -9.03
N HIS A 198 -6.49 12.24 -7.87
CA HIS A 198 -5.10 11.98 -7.49
C HIS A 198 -4.40 10.95 -8.36
N SER A 199 -5.13 9.96 -8.88
CA SER A 199 -4.55 9.00 -9.82
C SER A 199 -4.18 9.67 -11.15
N TYR A 200 -4.89 10.72 -11.56
CA TYR A 200 -4.49 11.52 -12.73
C TYR A 200 -3.22 12.35 -12.45
N GLN A 201 -3.08 12.94 -11.25
CA GLN A 201 -1.80 13.56 -10.84
C GLN A 201 -0.65 12.55 -10.87
N SER A 202 -0.88 11.33 -10.36
CA SER A 202 0.09 10.23 -10.39
C SER A 202 0.46 9.81 -11.82
N TYR A 203 -0.50 9.84 -12.75
CA TYR A 203 -0.28 9.54 -14.17
C TYR A 203 0.69 10.57 -14.79
N LEU A 204 0.40 11.87 -14.64
CA LEU A 204 1.26 12.94 -15.15
C LEU A 204 2.67 12.85 -14.54
N TRP A 205 2.75 12.60 -13.23
CA TRP A 205 4.02 12.47 -12.53
C TRP A 205 4.86 11.29 -13.05
N ASN A 206 4.25 10.11 -13.24
CA ASN A 206 4.95 8.94 -13.76
C ASN A 206 5.55 9.24 -15.15
N HIS A 207 4.78 9.86 -16.04
CA HIS A 207 5.28 10.24 -17.36
C HIS A 207 6.40 11.27 -17.30
N ALA A 208 6.25 12.31 -16.48
CA ALA A 208 7.29 13.32 -16.30
C ALA A 208 8.59 12.72 -15.73
N ALA A 209 8.50 11.81 -14.76
CA ALA A 209 9.65 11.10 -14.22
C ALA A 209 10.34 10.23 -15.28
N SER A 210 9.57 9.51 -16.12
CA SER A 210 10.14 8.74 -17.23
C SER A 210 10.88 9.64 -18.23
N VAL A 211 10.29 10.76 -18.64
CA VAL A 211 10.92 11.69 -19.58
C VAL A 211 12.17 12.35 -18.99
N ARG A 212 12.14 12.73 -17.70
CA ARG A 212 13.31 13.28 -17.00
C ARG A 212 14.49 12.32 -17.02
N ILE A 213 14.24 11.03 -16.86
CA ILE A 213 15.29 10.01 -16.88
C ILE A 213 15.76 9.73 -18.30
N GLN A 214 14.85 9.72 -19.27
CA GLN A 214 15.19 9.51 -20.68
C GLN A 214 16.07 10.64 -21.23
N ASN A 215 15.77 11.90 -20.86
CA ASN A 215 16.47 13.06 -21.42
C ASN A 215 17.80 13.34 -20.73
N TYR A 216 17.92 13.07 -19.43
CA TYR A 216 19.05 13.54 -18.62
C TYR A 216 19.74 12.45 -17.77
N GLY A 217 19.26 11.20 -17.82
CA GLY A 217 19.86 10.08 -17.10
C GLY A 217 19.59 10.06 -15.60
N PHE A 218 20.36 9.23 -14.88
CA PHE A 218 20.17 8.89 -13.45
C PHE A 218 21.35 9.31 -12.55
N ASP A 219 22.39 9.94 -13.10
CA ASP A 219 23.63 10.22 -12.37
C ASP A 219 23.85 11.72 -12.05
N GLN A 220 23.10 12.62 -12.69
CA GLN A 220 23.33 14.07 -12.58
C GLN A 220 22.06 14.88 -12.33
N VAL A 221 22.23 15.95 -11.55
CA VAL A 221 21.27 17.04 -11.38
C VAL A 221 21.47 18.02 -12.54
N VAL A 222 20.38 18.49 -13.14
CA VAL A 222 20.45 19.42 -14.28
C VAL A 222 19.83 20.77 -13.95
N LEU A 223 20.24 21.80 -14.68
CA LEU A 223 19.69 23.15 -14.53
C LEU A 223 18.18 23.15 -14.72
N GLY A 224 17.46 23.82 -13.81
CA GLY A 224 16.02 23.87 -13.81
C GLY A 224 15.31 22.69 -13.14
N ASP A 225 16.04 21.67 -12.65
CA ASP A 225 15.47 20.64 -11.78
C ASP A 225 14.95 21.26 -10.48
N LEU A 226 13.93 20.63 -9.89
CA LEU A 226 13.44 20.97 -8.56
C LEU A 226 14.10 20.05 -7.54
N VAL A 227 14.60 20.63 -6.46
CA VAL A 227 15.22 19.89 -5.34
C VAL A 227 14.59 20.26 -4.00
N ARG A 228 14.65 19.32 -3.05
CA ARG A 228 14.26 19.57 -1.66
C ARG A 228 15.31 20.43 -0.95
N CYS A 229 14.89 21.51 -0.31
CA CYS A 229 15.77 22.37 0.50
C CYS A 229 16.19 21.67 1.80
N LYS A 230 17.50 21.48 2.00
CA LYS A 230 18.07 20.90 3.23
C LYS A 230 18.09 21.87 4.43
N GLU A 231 18.11 23.17 4.19
CA GLU A 231 18.37 24.20 5.22
C GLU A 231 17.22 24.44 6.21
N GLN A 232 15.98 24.10 5.85
CA GLN A 232 14.81 24.32 6.72
C GLN A 232 14.45 23.13 7.62
N GLU A 233 15.10 21.97 7.46
CA GLU A 233 14.88 20.83 8.35
C GLU A 233 15.53 21.06 9.72
N SER A 234 16.69 21.72 9.78
CA SER A 234 17.45 21.97 11.01
C SER A 234 16.79 22.94 12.01
N GLN A 235 15.81 23.74 11.58
CA GLN A 235 15.12 24.71 12.45
C GLN A 235 13.72 24.26 12.92
N LYS A 236 13.14 23.22 12.30
CA LYS A 236 11.77 22.76 12.60
C LYS A 236 11.66 21.72 13.71
N GLU A 237 12.78 21.18 14.22
CA GLU A 237 12.75 20.24 15.36
C GLU A 237 12.34 20.89 16.71
N MET A 238 12.27 22.23 16.80
CA MET A 238 12.04 22.93 18.08
C MET A 238 10.68 23.64 18.24
N THR A 239 9.81 23.71 17.21
CA THR A 239 8.53 24.44 17.34
C THR A 239 7.38 23.79 16.56
N SER A 240 6.79 22.72 17.13
CA SER A 240 5.45 22.27 16.72
C SER A 240 4.38 23.06 17.48
N SER A 241 4.17 24.33 17.13
CA SER A 241 3.01 25.09 17.58
C SER A 241 1.85 24.89 16.60
N HIS A 242 0.73 24.44 17.17
CA HIS A 242 -0.58 24.28 16.54
C HIS A 242 -0.92 25.43 15.57
N SER A 243 -1.24 25.09 14.32
CA SER A 243 -2.15 25.89 13.51
C SER A 243 -3.44 25.09 13.31
N THR A 244 -4.49 25.55 13.96
CA THR A 244 -5.87 25.12 13.72
C THR A 244 -6.31 25.72 12.38
N CYS A 245 -6.48 24.88 11.37
CA CYS A 245 -7.23 25.23 10.18
C CYS A 245 -8.57 24.50 10.22
N GLU A 246 -9.62 25.29 10.42
CA GLU A 246 -11.02 24.91 10.29
C GLU A 246 -11.30 24.50 8.84
N ASP A 247 -11.25 23.20 8.54
CA ASP A 247 -12.01 22.66 7.42
C ASP A 247 -13.39 22.30 7.96
N GLY A 248 -14.42 23.04 7.51
CA GLY A 248 -15.81 22.82 7.89
C GLY A 248 -16.23 21.37 7.67
N ILE A 249 -16.32 20.62 8.75
CA ILE A 249 -16.93 19.29 8.79
C ILE A 249 -18.43 19.53 8.80
N ASP A 250 -19.06 19.50 7.62
CA ASP A 250 -20.51 19.36 7.57
C ASP A 250 -20.85 17.93 8.00
N ASN A 251 -21.45 17.83 9.18
CA ASN A 251 -21.73 16.59 9.89
C ASN A 251 -23.06 16.03 9.41
N ASN A 252 -23.09 15.26 8.32
CA ASN A 252 -24.15 14.27 8.14
C ASN A 252 -23.81 13.18 7.12
N ASP A 253 -22.97 12.21 7.48
CA ASP A 253 -22.82 11.00 6.68
C ASP A 253 -22.99 9.74 7.53
N THR A 254 -24.09 9.04 7.29
CA THR A 254 -24.34 7.69 7.77
C THR A 254 -23.48 6.73 6.94
N LEU A 255 -22.21 6.58 7.33
CA LEU A 255 -21.26 5.73 6.61
C LEU A 255 -21.58 4.24 6.83
N VAL A 256 -22.19 3.65 5.82
CA VAL A 256 -22.27 2.19 5.63
C VAL A 256 -20.90 1.71 5.16
N ASP A 257 -20.33 0.83 5.99
CA ASP A 257 -19.25 -0.13 5.78
C ASP A 257 -18.66 -0.24 4.36
N CYS A 258 -17.37 0.07 4.21
CA CYS A 258 -16.58 -0.21 3.00
C CYS A 258 -15.29 -0.95 3.37
N HIS A 259 -15.31 -2.28 3.28
CA HIS A 259 -14.11 -3.06 2.99
C HIS A 259 -13.76 -2.91 1.50
N LEU A 260 -13.21 -1.76 1.14
CA LEU A 260 -12.57 -1.53 -0.16
C LEU A 260 -11.07 -1.37 0.08
N ASP A 261 -10.36 -2.41 -0.34
CA ASP A 261 -8.92 -2.50 -0.29
C ASP A 261 -8.28 -1.43 -1.18
N GLU A 262 -7.15 -0.90 -0.69
CA GLU A 262 -6.03 -0.40 -1.49
C GLU A 262 -6.16 0.92 -2.26
N ILE A 263 -6.56 2.05 -1.68
CA ILE A 263 -6.00 3.33 -2.17
C ILE A 263 -5.68 4.27 -1.01
N SER A 264 -4.39 4.46 -0.76
CA SER A 264 -3.88 5.33 0.27
C SER A 264 -3.91 6.78 -0.20
N ILE A 265 -4.88 7.54 0.30
CA ILE A 265 -4.95 9.02 0.20
C ILE A 265 -3.91 9.68 1.13
N THR A 266 -3.07 8.86 1.76
CA THR A 266 -1.94 9.26 2.61
C THR A 266 -0.83 9.97 1.84
N ASP A 267 -0.78 9.84 0.50
CA ASP A 267 0.34 10.32 -0.31
C ASP A 267 0.50 11.87 -0.34
N LEU A 268 -0.44 12.61 0.28
CA LEU A 268 -0.46 14.08 0.26
C LEU A 268 -0.21 14.74 1.61
N SER A 269 -0.27 13.98 2.71
CA SER A 269 -0.10 14.58 4.05
C SER A 269 1.37 14.90 4.39
N GLU A 270 2.33 14.14 3.87
CA GLU A 270 3.76 14.45 4.04
C GLU A 270 4.23 15.63 3.17
N ALA A 271 3.49 15.94 2.10
CA ALA A 271 3.80 17.07 1.21
C ALA A 271 3.46 18.45 1.79
N LYS A 272 2.80 18.52 2.97
CA LYS A 272 2.37 19.80 3.56
C LYS A 272 3.52 20.73 3.98
N ASN A 273 4.78 20.27 3.98
CA ASN A 273 5.92 21.05 4.49
C ASN A 273 7.24 20.91 3.70
N MET A 274 7.23 20.39 2.47
CA MET A 274 8.46 20.31 1.66
C MET A 274 8.77 21.67 1.02
N SER A 275 9.82 22.33 1.50
CA SER A 275 10.39 23.50 0.84
C SER A 275 11.20 23.04 -0.38
N VAL A 276 10.92 23.61 -1.55
CA VAL A 276 11.59 23.27 -2.81
C VAL A 276 12.28 24.47 -3.41
N LYS A 277 13.37 24.22 -4.12
CA LYS A 277 14.15 25.22 -4.86
C LYS A 277 14.37 24.72 -6.29
N VAL A 278 14.35 25.64 -7.26
CA VAL A 278 14.81 25.36 -8.62
C VAL A 278 16.33 25.51 -8.65
N ILE A 279 17.02 24.50 -9.19
CA ILE A 279 18.48 24.50 -9.33
C ILE A 279 18.94 25.60 -10.30
N SER A 280 19.87 26.44 -9.83
CA SER A 280 20.59 27.43 -10.62
C SER A 280 22.02 26.97 -10.96
N ASP A 281 22.70 27.70 -11.86
CA ASP A 281 24.08 27.40 -12.24
C ASP A 281 25.04 27.40 -11.03
N GLU A 282 24.82 28.29 -10.06
CA GLU A 282 25.66 28.37 -8.85
C GLU A 282 25.53 27.12 -7.96
N ASP A 283 24.32 26.54 -7.87
CA ASP A 283 24.09 25.34 -7.08
C ASP A 283 24.77 24.10 -7.68
N ILE A 284 24.88 24.06 -9.02
CA ILE A 284 25.55 22.97 -9.76
C ILE A 284 27.05 23.04 -9.52
N VAL A 285 27.64 24.24 -9.66
CA VAL A 285 29.08 24.44 -9.39
C VAL A 285 29.44 24.14 -7.94
N ALA A 286 28.52 24.41 -7.01
CA ALA A 286 28.71 24.12 -5.60
C ALA A 286 28.50 22.63 -5.22
N GLU A 287 28.05 21.77 -6.14
CA GLU A 287 27.73 20.35 -5.92
C GLU A 287 26.88 20.09 -4.66
N LYS A 288 25.98 21.03 -4.33
CA LYS A 288 25.23 21.02 -3.06
C LYS A 288 24.14 19.95 -2.98
N TYR A 289 23.62 19.55 -4.14
CA TYR A 289 22.48 18.66 -4.28
C TYR A 289 22.85 17.41 -5.06
N THR A 290 22.25 16.29 -4.68
CA THR A 290 22.42 15.02 -5.39
C THR A 290 21.12 14.60 -6.07
N ILE A 291 21.19 13.54 -6.88
CA ILE A 291 20.02 12.96 -7.55
C ILE A 291 18.90 12.56 -6.56
N ASP A 292 19.27 12.21 -5.32
CA ASP A 292 18.32 11.82 -4.25
C ASP A 292 17.47 13.00 -3.75
N ASP A 293 17.90 14.24 -4.02
CA ASP A 293 17.19 15.45 -3.62
C ASP A 293 16.16 15.90 -4.67
N ILE A 294 16.21 15.35 -5.89
CA ILE A 294 15.33 15.75 -7.00
C ILE A 294 13.89 15.35 -6.70
N VAL A 295 13.00 16.32 -6.85
CA VAL A 295 11.55 16.17 -6.71
C VAL A 295 10.84 16.60 -7.99
N LEU A 296 9.69 15.99 -8.24
CA LEU A 296 8.76 16.43 -9.28
C LEU A 296 7.39 16.74 -8.65
N PRO A 297 6.66 17.73 -9.19
CA PRO A 297 5.39 18.17 -8.61
C PRO A 297 4.24 17.23 -8.96
N LEU A 298 3.32 17.05 -8.02
CA LEU A 298 1.95 16.64 -8.29
C LEU A 298 1.13 17.91 -8.57
N PRO A 299 0.59 18.10 -9.78
CA PRO A 299 -0.08 19.33 -10.19
C PRO A 299 -1.12 19.84 -9.20
N GLY A 300 -1.08 21.13 -8.88
CA GLY A 300 -2.01 21.77 -7.96
C GLY A 300 -1.84 23.29 -7.92
N SER A 301 -2.48 23.94 -6.97
CA SER A 301 -2.57 25.39 -6.88
C SER A 301 -1.36 26.06 -6.22
N ARG A 302 -0.55 25.32 -5.46
CA ARG A 302 0.61 25.82 -4.70
C ARG A 302 1.88 25.04 -5.04
N ILE A 303 2.06 24.71 -6.31
CA ILE A 303 3.27 24.03 -6.78
C ILE A 303 4.04 24.88 -7.77
N THR A 304 5.33 24.60 -7.86
CA THR A 304 6.26 25.13 -8.84
C THR A 304 6.60 23.99 -9.78
N TYR A 305 6.64 24.26 -11.09
CA TYR A 305 7.13 23.31 -12.08
C TYR A 305 8.63 23.49 -12.32
N PRO A 306 9.35 22.42 -12.71
CA PRO A 306 10.73 22.54 -13.20
C PRO A 306 10.81 23.56 -14.34
N LEU A 307 11.90 24.33 -14.40
CA LEU A 307 12.11 25.33 -15.47
C LEU A 307 12.72 24.73 -16.74
N ASN A 308 13.09 23.45 -16.71
CA ASN A 308 13.55 22.71 -17.87
C ASN A 308 12.37 22.22 -18.74
N ASP A 309 12.68 21.44 -19.77
CA ASP A 309 11.71 20.82 -20.67
C ASP A 309 10.65 19.97 -19.94
N ILE A 310 10.96 19.40 -18.77
CA ILE A 310 10.04 18.57 -17.97
C ILE A 310 8.82 19.37 -17.51
N GLY A 311 8.97 20.67 -17.22
CA GLY A 311 7.83 21.53 -16.90
C GLY A 311 6.82 21.59 -18.05
N LYS A 312 7.30 21.63 -19.30
CA LYS A 312 6.44 21.66 -20.49
C LYS A 312 5.69 20.34 -20.70
N ILE A 313 6.31 19.20 -20.37
CA ILE A 313 5.70 17.88 -20.48
C ILE A 313 4.40 17.77 -19.67
N TYR A 314 4.35 18.35 -18.47
CA TYR A 314 3.11 18.38 -17.69
C TYR A 314 1.97 19.07 -18.45
N HIS A 315 2.25 20.24 -19.02
CA HIS A 315 1.27 21.01 -19.78
C HIS A 315 0.87 20.30 -21.08
N ASP A 316 1.82 19.70 -21.79
CA ASP A 316 1.55 19.01 -23.06
C ASP A 316 0.69 17.76 -22.86
N LEU A 317 0.97 16.96 -21.82
CA LEU A 317 0.17 15.79 -21.47
C LEU A 317 -1.24 16.20 -21.03
N ALA A 318 -1.35 17.19 -20.15
CA ALA A 318 -2.66 17.67 -19.69
C ALA A 318 -3.49 18.24 -20.85
N LYS A 319 -2.86 19.01 -21.73
CA LYS A 319 -3.52 19.58 -22.92
C LYS A 319 -3.95 18.51 -23.90
N LYS A 320 -3.15 17.45 -24.10
CA LYS A 320 -3.52 16.28 -24.92
C LYS A 320 -4.80 15.62 -24.40
N ASP A 321 -4.96 15.57 -23.08
CA ASP A 321 -6.15 15.03 -22.42
C ASP A 321 -7.28 16.07 -22.26
N GLY A 322 -7.16 17.27 -22.84
CA GLY A 322 -8.17 18.33 -22.78
C GLY A 322 -8.31 19.00 -21.41
N ILE A 323 -7.27 18.94 -20.57
CA ILE A 323 -7.26 19.44 -19.19
C ILE A 323 -6.28 20.61 -19.06
N SER A 324 -6.74 21.72 -18.47
CA SER A 324 -5.87 22.81 -18.06
C SER A 324 -5.36 22.59 -16.64
N LEU A 325 -4.06 22.88 -16.41
CA LEU A 325 -3.47 22.83 -15.07
C LEU A 325 -3.64 24.16 -14.31
N THR A 326 -3.95 25.25 -15.03
CA THR A 326 -4.08 26.62 -14.49
C THR A 326 -5.53 27.03 -14.30
N ASP A 327 -6.44 26.48 -15.12
CA ASP A 327 -7.83 26.87 -15.16
C ASP A 327 -8.72 25.67 -14.87
N SER A 328 -9.89 25.92 -14.26
CA SER A 328 -10.89 24.88 -14.01
C SER A 328 -11.92 24.85 -15.12
N ALA A 329 -12.26 23.66 -15.61
CA ALA A 329 -13.33 23.47 -16.60
C ALA A 329 -14.73 23.68 -16.00
N HIS A 330 -14.86 23.67 -14.67
CA HIS A 330 -16.13 23.70 -13.96
C HIS A 330 -16.02 24.35 -12.58
N ASN A 331 -17.14 24.67 -11.95
CA ASN A 331 -17.16 25.30 -10.62
C ASN A 331 -17.05 24.31 -9.43
N SER A 332 -16.98 23.00 -9.69
CA SER A 332 -16.82 22.01 -8.62
C SER A 332 -15.39 22.02 -8.06
N LYS A 333 -15.20 22.64 -6.90
CA LYS A 333 -13.89 22.77 -6.23
C LYS A 333 -13.21 21.42 -5.99
N GLU A 334 -13.98 20.37 -5.75
CA GLU A 334 -13.45 19.05 -5.39
C GLU A 334 -12.87 18.29 -6.58
N PHE A 335 -13.28 18.64 -7.79
CA PHE A 335 -12.80 18.03 -9.03
C PHE A 335 -11.89 19.01 -9.80
N SER A 336 -11.27 19.96 -9.12
CA SER A 336 -10.42 20.98 -9.76
C SER A 336 -8.98 20.92 -9.22
N LEU A 337 -8.00 20.80 -10.12
CA LEU A 337 -6.58 20.86 -9.75
C LEU A 337 -6.20 22.21 -9.12
N THR A 338 -6.87 23.30 -9.53
CA THR A 338 -6.61 24.66 -9.02
C THR A 338 -7.11 24.89 -7.59
N ASN A 339 -7.92 23.98 -7.06
CA ASN A 339 -8.40 24.02 -5.67
C ASN A 339 -7.64 23.05 -4.76
N MET A 340 -6.81 22.18 -5.33
CA MET A 340 -5.98 21.24 -4.59
C MET A 340 -4.59 21.84 -4.44
N THR A 341 -3.99 21.78 -3.26
CA THR A 341 -2.68 22.41 -3.02
C THR A 341 -1.57 21.88 -3.92
N GLY A 342 -1.68 20.64 -4.37
CA GLY A 342 -0.58 19.90 -4.99
C GLY A 342 0.42 19.42 -3.94
N ALA A 343 1.49 18.80 -4.40
CA ALA A 343 2.52 18.18 -3.57
C ALA A 343 3.83 18.01 -4.35
N TYR A 344 4.90 17.63 -3.67
CA TYR A 344 6.17 17.23 -4.30
C TYR A 344 6.50 15.80 -3.94
N ARG A 345 7.13 15.08 -4.88
CA ARG A 345 7.53 13.69 -4.70
C ARG A 345 8.92 13.49 -5.25
N GLN A 346 9.78 12.83 -4.46
CA GLN A 346 11.13 12.47 -4.87
C GLN A 346 11.10 11.51 -6.06
N VAL A 347 11.98 11.74 -7.04
CA VAL A 347 12.05 10.93 -8.27
C VAL A 347 12.74 9.60 -8.01
N PHE A 348 13.82 9.62 -7.22
CA PHE A 348 14.64 8.45 -6.91
C PHE A 348 14.51 8.11 -5.43
N GLN A 349 14.43 6.81 -5.14
CA GLN A 349 14.36 6.31 -3.78
C GLN A 349 15.36 5.17 -3.59
N LYS A 350 16.15 5.27 -2.52
CA LYS A 350 17.03 4.20 -2.08
C LYS A 350 16.40 3.45 -0.90
N PRO A 351 16.43 2.12 -0.89
CA PRO A 351 16.05 1.36 0.29
C PRO A 351 17.07 1.57 1.42
N LYS A 352 16.58 1.60 2.66
CA LYS A 352 17.42 1.63 3.88
C LYS A 352 17.42 0.25 4.55
N ASP A 353 18.40 -0.01 5.41
CA ASP A 353 18.50 -1.26 6.19
C ASP A 353 18.36 -2.51 5.31
N PHE A 354 19.08 -2.52 4.18
CA PHE A 354 18.94 -3.54 3.14
C PHE A 354 19.70 -4.80 3.52
N GLU A 355 19.00 -5.93 3.58
CA GLU A 355 19.53 -7.26 3.90
C GLU A 355 19.00 -8.24 2.85
N TRP A 356 19.82 -9.19 2.40
CA TRP A 356 19.35 -10.22 1.48
C TRP A 356 20.11 -11.53 1.62
N GLU A 357 19.45 -12.62 1.23
CA GLU A 357 20.03 -13.97 1.22
C GLU A 357 19.42 -14.81 0.08
N LEU A 358 20.22 -15.74 -0.46
CA LEU A 358 19.76 -16.75 -1.41
C LEU A 358 19.43 -18.03 -0.66
N LEU A 359 18.22 -18.53 -0.89
CA LEU A 359 17.69 -19.73 -0.26
C LEU A 359 17.43 -20.79 -1.32
N ASN A 360 17.76 -22.03 -1.01
CA ASN A 360 17.37 -23.18 -1.80
C ASN A 360 16.20 -23.87 -1.10
N TYR A 361 15.16 -24.22 -1.85
CA TYR A 361 13.99 -24.88 -1.32
C TYR A 361 13.42 -25.91 -2.30
N VAL A 362 12.74 -26.89 -1.74
CA VAL A 362 12.11 -28.01 -2.46
C VAL A 362 10.59 -27.78 -2.50
N ASP A 363 9.99 -27.56 -1.32
CA ASP A 363 8.54 -27.39 -1.20
C ASP A 363 8.12 -25.91 -1.35
N THR A 364 7.22 -25.67 -2.29
CA THR A 364 6.65 -24.35 -2.58
C THR A 364 5.69 -23.84 -1.49
N ASN A 365 5.15 -24.75 -0.68
CA ASN A 365 4.17 -24.43 0.36
C ASN A 365 4.81 -23.93 1.65
N ILE A 366 6.04 -24.37 1.95
CA ILE A 366 6.76 -23.99 3.19
C ILE A 366 7.11 -22.49 3.15
N PRO A 367 6.71 -21.70 4.16
CA PRO A 367 7.14 -20.31 4.30
C PRO A 367 8.66 -20.19 4.42
N LEU A 368 9.25 -19.24 3.69
CA LEU A 368 10.71 -19.00 3.67
C LEU A 368 11.13 -17.77 4.50
N ALA A 369 10.15 -17.12 5.12
CA ALA A 369 10.38 -16.02 6.05
C ALA A 369 9.46 -16.22 7.26
N GLU A 370 10.00 -15.93 8.44
CA GLU A 370 9.27 -16.04 9.69
C GLU A 370 8.41 -14.79 9.92
N THR A 371 7.21 -15.01 10.42
CA THR A 371 6.30 -13.92 10.83
C THR A 371 6.52 -13.55 12.30
N ASP A 372 6.07 -12.36 12.70
CA ASP A 372 6.08 -11.97 14.13
C ASP A 372 5.33 -12.99 15.01
N TRP A 373 4.28 -13.64 14.48
CA TRP A 373 3.53 -14.68 15.20
C TRP A 373 4.34 -15.98 15.37
N ASP A 374 5.10 -16.39 14.35
CA ASP A 374 5.97 -17.56 14.43
C ASP A 374 7.05 -17.35 15.51
N VAL A 375 7.62 -16.15 15.57
CA VAL A 375 8.60 -15.79 16.60
C VAL A 375 7.98 -15.83 18.01
N ILE A 376 6.79 -15.24 18.18
CA ILE A 376 6.10 -15.23 19.48
C ILE A 376 5.73 -16.66 19.91
N SER A 377 5.15 -17.46 19.02
CA SER A 377 4.76 -18.83 19.34
C SER A 377 5.94 -19.72 19.73
N LYS A 378 7.10 -19.57 19.08
CA LYS A 378 8.35 -20.24 19.48
C LYS A 378 8.85 -19.80 20.85
N SER A 379 8.79 -18.49 21.13
CA SER A 379 9.25 -17.95 22.42
C SER A 379 8.36 -18.40 23.60
N GLY A 380 7.06 -18.55 23.39
CA GLY A 380 6.10 -18.96 24.43
C GLY A 380 6.27 -20.41 24.90
N THR A 381 6.88 -21.29 24.10
CA THR A 381 7.15 -22.69 24.49
C THR A 381 8.42 -22.83 25.34
N SER A 382 9.25 -21.78 25.44
CA SER A 382 10.55 -21.84 26.13
C SER A 382 10.52 -21.40 27.60
N SER A 383 9.38 -20.92 28.11
CA SER A 383 9.20 -20.55 29.50
C SER A 383 8.00 -21.26 30.12
N THR A 384 8.26 -22.22 31.01
CA THR A 384 7.36 -22.91 31.96
C THR A 384 6.90 -24.32 31.60
N SER A 385 7.73 -25.32 31.94
CA SER A 385 7.33 -26.36 32.90
C SER A 385 8.53 -27.23 33.30
N VAL A 386 9.17 -26.86 34.41
CA VAL A 386 9.76 -27.85 35.33
C VAL A 386 8.59 -28.46 36.09
N ARG A 387 8.36 -29.76 35.93
CA ARG A 387 7.75 -30.63 36.95
C ARG A 387 8.33 -32.04 36.87
N PRO A 388 8.35 -32.76 38.01
CA PRO A 388 9.33 -33.77 38.33
C PRO A 388 8.97 -35.15 37.80
N SER A 389 9.99 -36.00 37.80
CA SER A 389 9.98 -37.47 37.70
C SER A 389 8.73 -38.12 38.28
N ASP A 390 8.07 -38.96 37.48
CA ASP A 390 7.64 -40.28 37.91
C ASP A 390 7.68 -41.26 36.74
N GLU A 391 8.32 -42.37 37.00
CA GLU A 391 8.70 -43.44 36.10
C GLU A 391 7.48 -44.22 35.60
N ARG A 392 7.50 -44.57 34.31
CA ARG A 392 7.13 -45.92 33.89
C ARG A 392 7.98 -46.31 32.67
N GLU A 393 8.98 -47.11 32.97
CA GLU A 393 9.82 -47.83 32.04
C GLU A 393 9.00 -48.68 31.06
N GLN A 394 9.43 -48.72 29.80
CA GLN A 394 9.72 -50.03 29.18
C GLN A 394 10.82 -49.88 28.13
N ILE A 395 11.93 -50.53 28.46
CA ILE A 395 13.19 -50.66 27.74
C ILE A 395 13.02 -51.63 26.55
N LYS A 396 13.81 -51.37 25.48
CA LYS A 396 14.55 -52.32 24.60
C LYS A 396 14.32 -51.96 23.13
N SER A 397 15.29 -51.96 22.23
CA SER A 397 16.76 -52.08 22.23
C SER A 397 17.15 -51.96 20.75
N ASP A 398 18.29 -51.37 20.48
CA ASP A 398 18.84 -51.22 19.13
C ASP A 398 19.15 -52.56 18.42
N ARG A 399 19.20 -52.45 17.08
CA ARG A 399 20.00 -53.16 16.06
C ARG A 399 19.38 -54.30 15.23
N GLU A 400 19.23 -53.93 13.96
CA GLU A 400 19.66 -54.61 12.72
C GLU A 400 19.11 -55.99 12.40
N GLU A 401 18.36 -56.07 11.30
CA GLU A 401 18.61 -57.07 10.25
C GLU A 401 18.10 -56.59 8.87
N ASP A 402 18.98 -56.76 7.89
CA ASP A 402 18.89 -56.43 6.48
C ASP A 402 18.00 -57.44 5.73
N LYS A 403 17.03 -56.95 4.93
CA LYS A 403 16.45 -57.69 3.79
C LYS A 403 16.11 -56.75 2.64
N THR A 404 17.00 -56.77 1.67
CA THR A 404 16.86 -56.44 0.25
C THR A 404 15.56 -56.95 -0.38
N GLN A 405 14.80 -56.09 -1.08
CA GLN A 405 14.68 -56.01 -2.55
C GLN A 405 13.45 -55.19 -3.02
N THR A 406 13.74 -54.28 -3.94
CA THR A 406 12.89 -53.76 -5.04
C THR A 406 11.56 -53.09 -4.70
N ASP A 407 11.57 -51.75 -4.75
CA ASP A 407 10.65 -51.02 -5.62
C ASP A 407 11.35 -49.75 -6.16
N GLU A 408 11.85 -49.86 -7.39
CA GLU A 408 12.12 -48.71 -8.24
C GLU A 408 10.77 -48.08 -8.66
N SER A 409 10.74 -46.75 -8.83
CA SER A 409 9.58 -45.87 -9.04
C SER A 409 8.88 -45.48 -7.72
N ILE A 410 9.01 -44.27 -7.18
CA ILE A 410 8.82 -42.94 -7.77
C ILE A 410 9.82 -41.97 -7.12
N ALA A 411 11.02 -41.85 -7.69
CA ALA A 411 11.87 -40.69 -7.46
C ALA A 411 11.37 -39.56 -8.37
N ALA A 412 10.27 -38.91 -7.99
CA ALA A 412 10.00 -37.58 -8.49
C ALA A 412 11.10 -36.68 -7.91
N ALA A 413 12.20 -36.52 -8.64
CA ALA A 413 13.28 -35.62 -8.29
C ALA A 413 12.67 -34.24 -8.06
N SER A 414 12.47 -33.90 -6.78
CA SER A 414 12.02 -32.58 -6.40
C SER A 414 13.10 -31.60 -6.81
N LYS A 415 12.91 -30.94 -7.95
CA LYS A 415 13.84 -29.96 -8.50
C LYS A 415 14.04 -28.85 -7.48
N THR A 416 15.21 -28.79 -6.86
CA THR A 416 15.59 -27.70 -5.96
C THR A 416 15.44 -26.37 -6.68
N GLN A 417 14.66 -25.47 -6.09
CA GLN A 417 14.40 -24.14 -6.61
C GLN A 417 15.16 -23.11 -5.77
N MET A 418 15.52 -22.00 -6.40
CA MET A 418 16.17 -20.87 -5.74
C MET A 418 15.15 -19.78 -5.42
N ALA A 419 15.28 -19.18 -4.24
CA ALA A 419 14.56 -18.00 -3.80
C ALA A 419 15.53 -16.91 -3.35
N LEU A 420 15.14 -15.65 -3.55
CA LEU A 420 15.81 -14.48 -3.00
C LEU A 420 14.91 -13.90 -1.91
N LYS A 421 15.41 -13.91 -0.69
CA LYS A 421 14.79 -13.19 0.42
C LYS A 421 15.52 -11.87 0.59
N MET A 422 14.74 -10.79 0.65
CA MET A 422 15.23 -9.44 0.85
C MET A 422 14.42 -8.76 1.95
N SER A 423 15.10 -8.00 2.80
CA SER A 423 14.49 -7.12 3.79
C SER A 423 15.01 -5.72 3.62
N PHE A 424 14.13 -4.72 3.62
CA PHE A 424 14.52 -3.32 3.47
C PHE A 424 13.43 -2.37 3.94
N THR A 425 13.81 -1.15 4.31
CA THR A 425 12.92 -0.07 4.71
C THR A 425 12.74 0.91 3.57
N LEU A 426 11.47 1.22 3.24
CA LEU A 426 11.12 2.35 2.37
C LEU A 426 10.40 3.43 3.18
N PRO A 427 10.60 4.72 2.83
CA PRO A 427 9.78 5.79 3.35
C PRO A 427 8.29 5.61 3.07
N SER A 428 7.49 6.45 3.70
CA SER A 428 6.08 6.59 3.38
C SER A 428 5.89 6.92 1.89
N SER A 429 4.71 6.59 1.35
CA SER A 429 4.34 6.85 -0.04
C SER A 429 5.24 6.17 -1.09
N CYS A 430 6.00 5.14 -0.72
CA CYS A 430 6.83 4.34 -1.63
C CYS A 430 6.23 2.94 -1.87
N TYR A 431 6.36 2.43 -3.09
CA TYR A 431 5.80 1.14 -3.51
C TYR A 431 6.91 0.08 -3.61
N ALA A 432 6.88 -0.94 -2.74
CA ALA A 432 7.86 -2.04 -2.80
C ALA A 432 7.83 -2.79 -4.15
N THR A 433 6.68 -2.83 -4.80
CA THR A 433 6.54 -3.38 -6.16
C THR A 433 7.41 -2.66 -7.19
N MET A 434 7.69 -1.37 -7.03
CA MET A 434 8.57 -0.61 -7.93
C MET A 434 10.05 -0.94 -7.68
N ALA A 435 10.45 -1.19 -6.44
CA ALA A 435 11.78 -1.70 -6.13
C ALA A 435 11.99 -3.11 -6.71
N ILE A 436 11.00 -4.00 -6.58
CA ILE A 436 11.04 -5.34 -7.18
C ILE A 436 11.05 -5.25 -8.72
N ARG A 437 10.26 -4.35 -9.31
CA ARG A 437 10.25 -4.11 -10.75
C ARG A 437 11.63 -3.71 -11.25
N GLU A 438 12.31 -2.82 -10.51
CA GLU A 438 13.66 -2.40 -10.84
C GLU A 438 14.67 -3.55 -10.75
N LEU A 439 14.51 -4.43 -9.76
CA LEU A 439 15.34 -5.64 -9.61
C LEU A 439 15.12 -6.66 -10.75
N LEU A 440 13.86 -6.95 -11.08
CA LEU A 440 13.50 -8.00 -12.02
C LEU A 440 13.56 -7.54 -13.48
N LYS A 441 13.48 -6.22 -13.73
CA LYS A 441 13.35 -5.62 -15.07
C LYS A 441 12.14 -6.13 -15.86
N THR A 442 11.13 -6.67 -15.17
CA THR A 442 9.90 -7.23 -15.76
C THR A 442 8.70 -6.30 -15.50
N SER A 443 7.70 -6.34 -16.38
CA SER A 443 6.41 -5.68 -16.13
C SER A 443 5.74 -6.21 -14.86
N THR A 444 5.10 -5.32 -14.09
CA THR A 444 4.32 -5.66 -12.90
C THR A 444 2.89 -6.13 -13.22
N SER A 445 2.53 -6.29 -14.49
CA SER A 445 1.23 -6.82 -14.90
C SER A 445 1.01 -8.21 -14.31
N VAL A 446 -0.22 -8.49 -13.86
CA VAL A 446 -0.61 -9.77 -13.23
C VAL A 446 -0.32 -11.00 -14.14
N CYS A 447 -0.24 -10.80 -15.46
CA CYS A 447 0.21 -11.83 -16.42
C CYS A 447 1.73 -12.10 -16.42
N CYS A 448 2.53 -11.24 -15.79
CA CYS A 448 4.00 -11.29 -15.82
C CYS A 448 4.63 -11.41 -14.44
N VAL A 449 3.83 -11.31 -13.37
CA VAL A 449 4.27 -11.67 -12.03
C VAL A 449 4.31 -13.19 -11.97
N PRO A 450 5.48 -13.83 -11.81
CA PRO A 450 5.55 -15.27 -11.60
C PRO A 450 4.63 -15.62 -10.43
N GLN A 451 3.89 -16.73 -10.53
CA GLN A 451 2.87 -17.17 -9.56
C GLN A 451 3.39 -17.39 -8.11
N GLY A 452 4.60 -16.93 -7.76
CA GLY A 452 5.30 -17.17 -6.50
C GLY A 452 5.70 -15.94 -5.68
N ILE A 453 5.31 -14.70 -5.99
CA ILE A 453 5.60 -13.56 -5.09
C ILE A 453 4.68 -13.64 -3.86
N LYS A 454 5.21 -14.15 -2.75
CA LYS A 454 4.62 -14.01 -1.41
C LYS A 454 5.32 -12.83 -0.73
N LEU A 455 4.57 -11.76 -0.45
CA LEU A 455 5.02 -10.66 0.41
C LEU A 455 4.83 -11.13 1.87
N ILE A 456 5.91 -11.41 2.61
CA ILE A 456 5.81 -12.19 3.85
C ILE A 456 5.89 -11.35 5.12
N SER A 457 6.30 -10.08 5.11
CA SER A 457 6.12 -9.25 6.32
C SER A 457 6.25 -7.76 6.03
N MET A 458 5.37 -6.94 6.62
CA MET A 458 5.57 -5.50 6.79
C MET A 458 5.69 -5.13 8.26
N ARG A 459 6.84 -4.55 8.65
CA ARG A 459 7.14 -4.06 10.01
C ARG A 459 7.41 -2.55 10.00
N ARG A 460 7.16 -1.83 11.09
CA ARG A 460 7.36 -0.35 11.17
C ARG A 460 8.69 0.00 11.83
N ILE A 461 9.30 1.13 11.42
CA ILE A 461 10.34 1.86 12.17
C ILE A 461 9.75 3.15 12.76
N ILE A 462 10.12 3.50 13.99
CA ILE A 462 9.81 4.77 14.66
C ILE A 462 11.14 5.40 15.08
N GLY A 463 11.35 6.67 14.76
CA GLY A 463 12.49 7.43 15.27
C GLY A 463 12.33 7.76 16.76
N GLY A 464 13.41 7.51 17.53
CA GLY A 464 13.62 8.07 18.87
C GLY A 464 12.92 7.34 20.03
N GLU A 465 13.47 6.22 20.49
CA GLU A 465 13.16 5.69 21.82
C GLU A 465 13.81 6.57 22.89
N LYS A 466 13.03 7.43 23.57
CA LYS A 466 13.33 7.73 24.97
C LYS A 466 12.78 6.56 25.79
N LYS A 467 13.70 5.76 26.35
CA LYS A 467 13.39 4.74 27.37
C LYS A 467 12.63 5.41 28.51
N ASN A 468 11.31 5.22 28.58
CA ASN A 468 10.56 5.48 29.80
C ASN A 468 10.27 4.14 30.48
N SER A 469 10.76 4.06 31.71
CA SER A 469 10.67 2.94 32.65
C SER A 469 9.24 2.43 32.84
N LEU A 470 9.11 1.10 32.96
CA LEU A 470 7.96 0.42 33.52
C LEU A 470 7.64 1.02 34.91
N VAL A 471 6.41 1.47 35.13
CA VAL A 471 5.94 1.90 36.45
C VAL A 471 4.98 0.84 36.98
N ASP A 472 5.28 0.37 38.19
CA ASP A 472 4.55 -0.64 38.97
C ASP A 472 3.06 -0.30 39.17
N GLU A 473 2.21 -1.33 39.17
CA GLU A 473 0.74 -1.24 39.16
C GLU A 473 0.07 -0.77 40.47
N ASN A 474 0.81 -0.40 41.54
CA ASN A 474 0.23 -0.32 42.89
C ASN A 474 0.09 1.05 43.57
N THR A 475 0.12 2.17 42.84
CA THR A 475 -0.20 3.49 43.45
C THR A 475 -1.02 4.38 42.51
N TRP A 476 -2.33 4.49 42.77
CA TRP A 476 -3.21 5.44 42.06
C TRP A 476 -3.98 6.33 43.05
N PRO A 477 -3.83 7.66 43.01
CA PRO A 477 -4.89 8.57 43.42
C PRO A 477 -5.95 8.67 42.30
N LYS A 478 -7.21 8.83 42.69
CA LYS A 478 -8.36 9.03 41.79
C LYS A 478 -8.19 10.34 41.01
N VAL A 479 -7.78 10.24 39.74
CA VAL A 479 -7.89 11.31 38.75
C VAL A 479 -8.68 10.79 37.56
N THR A 480 -9.58 11.62 37.03
CA THR A 480 -10.48 11.33 35.92
C THR A 480 -9.71 11.29 34.59
N TRP A 481 -9.58 10.12 33.95
CA TRP A 481 -8.79 9.99 32.73
C TRP A 481 -9.60 10.15 31.44
N LYS A 482 -9.13 11.06 30.59
CA LYS A 482 -9.35 11.06 29.13
C LYS A 482 -8.18 10.29 28.49
N THR A 483 -8.24 8.97 28.37
CA THR A 483 -7.14 8.17 27.77
C THR A 483 -7.56 7.32 26.56
N THR A 484 -6.67 7.25 25.58
CA THR A 484 -6.76 6.46 24.34
C THR A 484 -5.78 5.29 24.44
N ALA A 485 -6.13 4.09 23.98
CA ALA A 485 -5.20 2.95 23.94
C ALA A 485 -4.54 2.85 22.57
N ILE A 486 -3.21 2.74 22.50
CA ILE A 486 -2.47 2.19 21.36
C ILE A 486 -2.41 0.68 21.49
N LEU A 487 -2.58 0.04 20.36
CA LEU A 487 -2.50 -1.39 20.16
C LEU A 487 -1.66 -1.65 18.91
N THR A 488 -0.89 -2.75 18.91
CA THR A 488 -0.28 -3.28 17.70
C THR A 488 -1.17 -4.39 17.13
N ILE A 489 -1.70 -4.18 15.94
CA ILE A 489 -2.47 -5.18 15.20
C ILE A 489 -1.52 -5.89 14.24
N MET A 490 -1.38 -7.20 14.40
CA MET A 490 -0.83 -8.10 13.39
C MET A 490 -1.98 -8.69 12.60
N ILE A 491 -1.94 -8.60 11.28
CA ILE A 491 -2.87 -9.26 10.38
C ILE A 491 -2.08 -10.35 9.65
N THR A 492 -2.42 -11.61 9.92
CA THR A 492 -1.89 -12.79 9.25
C THR A 492 -3.01 -13.41 8.42
N ILE A 493 -3.12 -13.04 7.15
CA ILE A 493 -4.04 -13.74 6.24
C ILE A 493 -3.33 -14.99 5.72
N ALA A 494 -3.74 -16.15 6.22
CA ALA A 494 -3.34 -17.43 5.64
C ALA A 494 -3.87 -17.49 4.20
N ALA A 495 -2.96 -17.47 3.23
CA ALA A 495 -3.31 -17.73 1.84
C ALA A 495 -3.74 -19.20 1.74
N ALA A 496 -5.05 -19.47 1.75
CA ALA A 496 -5.57 -20.77 1.37
C ALA A 496 -5.15 -21.04 -0.08
N ALA A 497 -4.28 -22.03 -0.27
CA ALA A 497 -4.00 -22.58 -1.59
C ALA A 497 -5.30 -23.22 -2.09
N MET A 498 -6.01 -22.54 -3.00
CA MET A 498 -7.03 -23.23 -3.78
C MET A 498 -6.31 -24.13 -4.77
N ALA A 499 -6.37 -25.44 -4.52
CA ALA A 499 -5.98 -26.47 -5.47
C ALA A 499 -6.87 -26.32 -6.72
N ALA A 500 -6.29 -25.83 -7.81
CA ALA A 500 -6.90 -25.88 -9.12
C ALA A 500 -6.27 -27.05 -9.86
N THR A 501 -6.98 -28.18 -9.99
CA THR A 501 -6.80 -29.12 -11.11
C THR A 501 -7.97 -30.11 -11.19
N SER A 502 -8.74 -30.01 -12.27
CA SER A 502 -8.88 -31.14 -13.19
C SER A 502 -8.81 -30.57 -14.62
N PRO A 503 -7.94 -31.12 -15.49
CA PRO A 503 -7.80 -30.65 -16.87
C PRO A 503 -8.97 -31.15 -17.74
N PRO A 504 -9.36 -30.43 -18.81
CA PRO A 504 -10.31 -30.94 -19.79
C PRO A 504 -9.67 -32.08 -20.62
N PRO A 505 -10.45 -33.06 -21.10
CA PRO A 505 -9.94 -34.16 -21.91
C PRO A 505 -9.53 -33.68 -23.31
N PRO A 506 -8.57 -34.37 -23.96
CA PRO A 506 -8.04 -33.97 -25.26
C PRO A 506 -9.06 -34.18 -26.39
N LEU A 507 -9.11 -33.20 -27.29
CA LEU A 507 -9.79 -33.30 -28.58
C LEU A 507 -9.14 -34.41 -29.41
N ILE A 508 -9.92 -35.45 -29.71
CA ILE A 508 -9.54 -36.48 -30.68
C ILE A 508 -9.89 -35.93 -32.07
N SER A 509 -8.85 -35.81 -32.90
CA SER A 509 -8.97 -35.62 -34.34
C SER A 509 -9.48 -36.91 -35.00
N SER A 510 -10.60 -36.81 -35.70
CA SER A 510 -10.94 -37.64 -36.86
C SER A 510 -11.79 -36.81 -37.81
#